data_AF-A0A8H7MEV0-F1
#
_entry.id   AF-A0A8H7MEV0-F1
#
_cell.length_a   1.000
_cell.length_b   1.000
_cell.length_c   1.000
_cell.angle_alpha   90.00
_cell.angle_beta   90.00
_cell.angle_gamma   90.00
#
_symmetry.space_group_name_H-M   'P 1'
#
loop_
_entity.id
_entity.type
_entity.pdbx_description
1 polymer ?
#
loop_
_entity_poly.entity_id
_entity_poly.type
_entity_poly.pdbx_seq_one_letter_code
_entity_poly.pdbx_strand_id
1 'polypeptide(L)'
;METVLITPRLRLSLVTRAERGSEELGWLHEWRSDELSMAWSIHPPSKTLEETEKLVANYLPPSSTTPAIDAADTQRFRIAYAIHRLPEPTLLHANPNEPQNKTTDTPSTTTFIGLVTLLPITPSHLSLPAHLTNPSTPNPQPTLVVELAYALLPSFWNRGYATESIRAVLAACRREENRSFWSPWERVWVRAIVNERNPRSRAVLGKCEGVREMGVFVWRGEEIHIGGEWRTEDRLVIFGGGGVKRGEERERREGGVNGFFQSLC
;
A
#
# COMPACT_ATOMS: atom_id res chain seq x y z
N MET A 1 6.00 -7.01 -11.85
CA MET A 1 4.97 -6.76 -10.83
C MET A 1 3.70 -7.43 -11.32
N GLU A 2 3.07 -8.25 -10.49
CA GLU A 2 1.87 -8.99 -10.89
C GLU A 2 0.70 -8.04 -11.10
N THR A 3 -0.06 -8.28 -12.16
CA THR A 3 -1.25 -7.50 -12.47
C THR A 3 -2.40 -7.79 -11.51
N VAL A 4 -2.42 -8.98 -10.91
CA VAL A 4 -3.45 -9.41 -9.96
C VAL A 4 -2.82 -10.15 -8.79
N LEU A 5 -3.21 -9.79 -7.57
CA LEU A 5 -2.93 -10.56 -6.35
C LEU A 5 -4.26 -11.07 -5.78
N ILE A 6 -4.30 -12.36 -5.46
CA ILE A 6 -5.45 -12.99 -4.82
C ILE A 6 -5.08 -13.34 -3.38
N THR A 7 -5.97 -13.00 -2.46
CA THR A 7 -5.92 -13.38 -1.05
C THR A 7 -7.22 -14.15 -0.73
N PRO A 8 -7.36 -14.72 0.49
CA PRO A 8 -8.58 -15.45 0.84
C PRO A 8 -9.87 -14.64 0.68
N ARG A 9 -9.81 -13.31 0.85
CA ARG A 9 -11.00 -12.44 0.82
C ARG A 9 -10.92 -11.32 -0.20
N LEU A 10 -9.77 -11.09 -0.84
CA LEU A 10 -9.54 -9.92 -1.69
C LEU A 10 -8.94 -10.31 -3.05
N ARG A 11 -9.29 -9.52 -4.05
CA ARG A 11 -8.60 -9.41 -5.34
C ARG A 11 -8.01 -8.02 -5.43
N LEU A 12 -6.69 -7.92 -5.55
CA LEU A 12 -6.00 -6.66 -5.79
C LEU A 12 -5.62 -6.59 -7.26
N SER A 13 -6.10 -5.59 -7.98
CA SER A 13 -5.81 -5.37 -9.39
C SER A 13 -4.85 -4.19 -9.53
N LEU A 14 -3.73 -4.38 -10.22
CA LEU A 14 -2.76 -3.32 -10.48
C LEU A 14 -3.39 -2.30 -11.43
N VAL A 15 -3.55 -1.07 -10.95
CA VAL A 15 -4.05 0.05 -11.72
C VAL A 15 -2.85 0.71 -12.39
N THR A 16 -2.78 0.60 -13.72
CA THR A 16 -1.75 1.30 -14.52
C THR A 16 -2.31 2.51 -15.25
N ARG A 17 -3.63 2.58 -15.42
CA ARG A 17 -4.35 3.65 -16.12
C ARG A 17 -5.71 3.86 -15.47
N ALA A 18 -6.21 5.10 -15.53
CA ALA A 18 -7.55 5.47 -15.07
C ALA A 18 -8.08 6.56 -16.01
N GLU A 19 -8.41 6.15 -17.24
CA GLU A 19 -8.87 7.04 -18.31
C GLU A 19 -10.35 7.40 -18.12
N ARG A 20 -10.80 8.49 -18.73
CA ARG A 20 -12.21 8.90 -18.68
C ARG A 20 -13.12 7.80 -19.23
N GLY A 21 -14.12 7.40 -18.45
CA GLY A 21 -15.05 6.31 -18.79
C GLY A 21 -14.57 4.91 -18.42
N SER A 22 -13.35 4.76 -17.85
CA SER A 22 -12.88 3.50 -17.29
C SER A 22 -13.54 3.17 -15.95
N GLU A 23 -13.60 1.88 -15.61
CA GLU A 23 -14.05 1.43 -14.28
C GLU A 23 -13.08 1.90 -13.20
N GLU A 24 -11.77 1.90 -13.49
CA GLU A 24 -10.71 2.31 -12.57
C GLU A 24 -10.88 3.76 -12.12
N LEU A 25 -11.17 4.68 -13.05
CA LEU A 25 -11.44 6.07 -12.68
C LEU A 25 -12.71 6.19 -11.84
N GLY A 26 -13.75 5.39 -12.15
CA GLY A 26 -14.97 5.31 -11.35
C GLY A 26 -14.72 4.88 -9.91
N TRP A 27 -13.98 3.79 -9.71
CA TRP A 27 -13.59 3.30 -8.37
C TRP A 27 -12.77 4.34 -7.60
N LEU A 28 -11.78 4.95 -8.28
CA LEU A 28 -10.94 5.96 -7.65
C LEU A 28 -11.73 7.21 -7.28
N HIS A 29 -12.72 7.59 -8.08
CA HIS A 29 -13.61 8.71 -7.76
C HIS A 29 -14.54 8.38 -6.60
N GLU A 30 -15.13 7.18 -6.56
CA GLU A 30 -15.93 6.71 -5.42
C GLU A 30 -15.14 6.84 -4.11
N TRP A 31 -13.91 6.36 -4.10
CA TRP A 31 -13.04 6.49 -2.93
C TRP A 31 -12.62 7.92 -2.61
N ARG A 32 -12.24 8.73 -3.62
CA ARG A 32 -11.79 10.12 -3.40
C ARG A 32 -12.91 11.09 -3.04
N SER A 33 -14.16 10.80 -3.42
CA SER A 33 -15.31 11.64 -3.08
C SER A 33 -15.86 11.36 -1.68
N ASP A 34 -15.54 10.21 -1.09
CA ASP A 34 -15.93 9.87 0.28
C ASP A 34 -15.13 10.67 1.32
N GLU A 35 -15.84 11.53 2.06
CA GLU A 35 -15.25 12.44 3.04
C GLU A 35 -14.50 11.70 4.16
N LEU A 36 -15.05 10.57 4.62
CA LEU A 36 -14.48 9.79 5.71
C LEU A 36 -13.20 9.08 5.28
N SER A 37 -13.14 8.58 4.05
CA SER A 37 -11.95 7.98 3.44
C SER A 37 -10.84 9.00 3.26
N MET A 38 -11.21 10.24 2.92
CA MET A 38 -10.27 11.35 2.70
C MET A 38 -9.95 12.14 3.98
N ALA A 39 -10.56 11.80 5.13
CA ALA A 39 -10.36 12.53 6.38
C ALA A 39 -8.88 12.61 6.79
N TRP A 40 -8.04 11.64 6.44
CA TRP A 40 -6.60 11.62 6.73
C TRP A 40 -5.71 11.89 5.51
N SER A 41 -6.29 12.41 4.43
CA SER A 41 -5.57 12.90 3.25
C SER A 41 -5.24 14.38 3.41
N ILE A 42 -4.08 14.80 2.91
CA ILE A 42 -3.71 16.22 2.82
C ILE A 42 -4.46 16.95 1.70
N HIS A 43 -5.02 16.20 0.76
CA HIS A 43 -5.90 16.71 -0.28
C HIS A 43 -7.36 16.50 0.14
N PRO A 44 -8.23 17.50 -0.08
CA PRO A 44 -9.65 17.35 0.21
C PRO A 44 -10.30 16.27 -0.68
N PRO A 45 -11.52 15.83 -0.30
CA PRO A 45 -12.33 14.99 -1.16
C PRO A 45 -12.55 15.64 -2.53
N SER A 46 -12.47 14.81 -3.58
CA SER A 46 -12.68 15.25 -4.94
C SER A 46 -14.18 15.39 -5.21
N LYS A 47 -14.61 16.53 -5.75
CA LYS A 47 -16.00 16.82 -6.09
C LYS A 47 -16.37 16.38 -7.50
N THR A 48 -15.36 16.25 -8.37
CA THR A 48 -15.54 15.92 -9.78
C THR A 48 -14.61 14.79 -10.21
N LEU A 49 -14.95 14.16 -11.34
CA LEU A 49 -14.08 13.18 -12.00
C LEU A 49 -12.78 13.82 -12.47
N GLU A 50 -12.84 15.06 -12.97
CA GLU A 50 -11.68 15.83 -13.41
C GLU A 50 -10.66 16.07 -12.27
N GLU A 51 -11.15 16.45 -11.09
CA GLU A 51 -10.30 16.63 -9.91
C GLU A 51 -9.65 15.31 -9.49
N THR A 52 -10.42 14.22 -9.57
CA THR A 52 -9.94 12.87 -9.27
C THR A 52 -8.85 12.45 -10.25
N GLU A 53 -9.08 12.61 -11.56
CA GLU A 53 -8.16 12.30 -12.65
C GLU A 53 -6.82 13.01 -12.43
N LYS A 54 -6.84 14.32 -12.13
CA LYS A 54 -5.64 15.12 -11.85
C LYS A 54 -4.86 14.62 -10.64
N LEU A 55 -5.53 14.22 -9.56
CA LEU A 55 -4.88 13.74 -8.34
C LEU A 55 -4.34 12.31 -8.51
N VAL A 56 -5.12 11.44 -9.15
CA VAL A 56 -4.79 10.02 -9.41
C VAL A 56 -3.59 9.89 -10.33
N ALA A 57 -3.38 10.81 -11.28
CA ALA A 57 -2.20 10.82 -12.14
C ALA A 57 -0.87 10.80 -11.36
N ASN A 58 -0.86 11.27 -10.10
CA ASN A 58 0.32 11.22 -9.23
C ASN A 58 0.56 9.83 -8.61
N TYR A 59 -0.45 8.97 -8.60
CA TYR A 59 -0.39 7.62 -8.02
C TYR A 59 -0.02 6.56 -9.06
N LEU A 60 -0.39 6.80 -10.31
CA LEU A 60 -0.17 5.87 -11.40
C LEU A 60 1.22 6.04 -12.00
N PRO A 61 1.78 4.96 -12.58
CA PRO A 61 2.98 5.09 -13.40
C PRO A 61 2.72 6.07 -14.54
N PRO A 62 3.73 6.88 -14.93
CA PRO A 62 3.57 7.82 -16.02
C PRO A 62 3.20 7.07 -17.30
N SER A 63 2.31 7.65 -18.10
CA SER A 63 2.06 7.16 -19.45
C SER A 63 3.34 7.31 -20.27
N SER A 64 3.56 6.42 -21.25
CA SER A 64 4.74 6.43 -22.13
C SER A 64 4.97 7.76 -22.87
N THR A 65 3.99 8.65 -22.84
CA THR A 65 3.99 9.96 -23.51
C THR A 65 4.45 11.11 -22.61
N THR A 66 4.60 10.91 -21.29
CA THR A 66 5.04 11.96 -20.36
C THR A 66 6.56 11.92 -20.24
N PRO A 67 7.29 13.00 -20.60
CA PRO A 67 8.73 13.03 -20.41
C PRO A 67 9.05 12.85 -18.92
N ALA A 68 9.95 11.92 -18.60
CA ALA A 68 10.38 11.67 -17.24
C ALA A 68 10.90 12.98 -16.62
N ILE A 69 10.17 13.48 -15.62
CA ILE A 69 10.48 14.76 -14.96
C ILE A 69 11.67 14.60 -14.00
N ASP A 70 12.05 13.36 -13.68
CA ASP A 70 13.02 13.04 -12.66
C ASP A 70 14.31 12.50 -13.29
N ALA A 71 15.46 13.03 -12.88
CA ALA A 71 16.80 12.67 -13.37
C ALA A 71 17.19 11.17 -13.25
N ALA A 72 16.36 10.35 -12.58
CA ALA A 72 16.57 8.90 -12.41
C ALA A 72 15.35 8.03 -12.80
N ASP A 73 14.32 8.59 -13.44
CA ASP A 73 13.08 7.88 -13.84
C ASP A 73 12.52 6.96 -12.74
N THR A 74 12.42 7.47 -11.52
CA THR A 74 11.89 6.68 -10.40
C THR A 74 10.37 6.54 -10.49
N GLN A 75 9.69 7.41 -11.23
CA GLN A 75 8.23 7.42 -11.35
C GLN A 75 7.66 6.13 -11.95
N ARG A 76 8.43 5.39 -12.77
CA ARG A 76 8.01 4.07 -13.27
C ARG A 76 7.80 3.01 -12.19
N PHE A 77 8.35 3.23 -10.98
CA PHE A 77 8.19 2.32 -9.84
C PHE A 77 6.95 2.64 -8.99
N ARG A 78 6.09 3.57 -9.43
CA ARG A 78 4.78 3.77 -8.80
C ARG A 78 3.91 2.53 -8.97
N ILE A 79 3.33 2.07 -7.88
CA ILE A 79 2.43 0.93 -7.84
C ILE A 79 1.14 1.38 -7.16
N ALA A 80 0.01 1.08 -7.77
CA ALA A 80 -1.32 1.29 -7.20
C ALA A 80 -2.16 0.03 -7.40
N TYR A 81 -2.64 -0.58 -6.31
CA TYR A 81 -3.53 -1.73 -6.36
C TYR A 81 -4.93 -1.33 -5.89
N ALA A 82 -5.91 -1.45 -6.79
CA ALA A 82 -7.32 -1.38 -6.45
C ALA A 82 -7.72 -2.66 -5.71
N ILE A 83 -8.25 -2.50 -4.50
CA ILE A 83 -8.64 -3.58 -3.62
C ILE A 83 -10.11 -3.88 -3.88
N HIS A 84 -10.41 -5.13 -4.23
CA HIS A 84 -11.77 -5.61 -4.35
C HIS A 84 -12.02 -6.72 -3.34
N ARG A 85 -13.16 -6.67 -2.65
CA ARG A 85 -13.66 -7.77 -1.83
C ARG A 85 -14.18 -8.87 -2.75
N LEU A 86 -13.71 -10.09 -2.53
CA LEU A 86 -14.29 -11.28 -3.15
C LEU A 86 -15.67 -11.57 -2.52
N PRO A 87 -16.64 -12.05 -3.31
CA PRO A 87 -17.89 -12.53 -2.75
C PRO A 87 -17.60 -13.64 -1.74
N GLU A 88 -18.32 -13.62 -0.63
CA GLU A 88 -18.26 -14.71 0.33
C GLU A 88 -18.62 -15.99 -0.42
N PRO A 89 -17.88 -17.09 -0.24
CA PRO A 89 -18.38 -18.38 -0.68
C PRO A 89 -19.68 -18.56 0.08
N THR A 90 -20.82 -18.40 -0.60
CA THR A 90 -22.12 -18.74 -0.03
C THR A 90 -21.93 -20.14 0.52
N LEU A 91 -22.04 -20.32 1.83
CA LEU A 91 -22.15 -21.65 2.39
C LEU A 91 -23.31 -22.27 1.60
N LEU A 92 -22.97 -23.18 0.69
CA LEU A 92 -23.92 -24.01 -0.03
C LEU A 92 -24.54 -24.89 1.05
N HIS A 93 -25.47 -24.33 1.83
CA HIS A 93 -26.57 -25.09 2.39
C HIS A 93 -27.43 -25.50 1.19
N ALA A 94 -26.89 -26.44 0.41
CA ALA A 94 -27.66 -27.24 -0.50
C ALA A 94 -28.62 -28.04 0.40
N ASN A 95 -29.80 -27.49 0.63
CA ASN A 95 -30.92 -28.29 1.09
C ASN A 95 -31.14 -29.38 0.03
N PRO A 96 -31.02 -30.68 0.36
CA PRO A 96 -31.11 -31.76 -0.64
C PRO A 96 -32.48 -31.90 -1.32
N ASN A 97 -33.47 -31.08 -0.94
CA ASN A 97 -34.88 -31.27 -1.27
C ASN A 97 -35.51 -30.12 -2.08
N GLU A 98 -34.74 -29.16 -2.60
CA GLU A 98 -35.30 -28.13 -3.49
C GLU A 98 -35.11 -28.48 -4.97
N PRO A 99 -36.18 -28.51 -5.78
CA PRO A 99 -36.07 -28.79 -7.20
C PRO A 99 -35.26 -27.69 -7.89
N GLN A 100 -34.11 -28.09 -8.47
CA GLN A 100 -33.25 -27.24 -9.29
C GLN A 100 -34.01 -26.74 -10.50
N ASN A 101 -34.59 -25.54 -10.40
CA ASN A 101 -35.18 -24.86 -11.53
C ASN A 101 -35.02 -23.34 -11.36
N LYS A 102 -33.92 -22.79 -11.90
CA LYS A 102 -33.78 -21.48 -12.56
C LYS A 102 -32.35 -20.95 -12.43
N THR A 103 -31.67 -20.97 -13.57
CA THR A 103 -30.90 -19.88 -14.16
C THR A 103 -30.77 -18.61 -13.30
N THR A 104 -29.57 -18.34 -12.81
CA THR A 104 -28.88 -17.04 -12.99
C THR A 104 -27.39 -17.26 -12.74
N ASP A 105 -26.63 -17.32 -13.83
CA ASP A 105 -25.22 -16.93 -13.87
C ASP A 105 -25.11 -15.46 -13.46
N THR A 106 -25.21 -15.17 -12.16
CA THR A 106 -24.74 -13.90 -11.65
C THR A 106 -23.23 -14.06 -11.54
N PRO A 107 -22.40 -13.37 -12.34
CA PRO A 107 -20.97 -13.38 -12.10
C PRO A 107 -20.79 -12.93 -10.66
N SER A 108 -19.99 -13.67 -9.92
CA SER A 108 -19.67 -13.38 -8.53
C SER A 108 -18.90 -12.05 -8.49
N THR A 109 -19.62 -10.92 -8.52
CA THR A 109 -19.06 -9.60 -8.76
C THR A 109 -18.24 -9.19 -7.54
N THR A 110 -16.98 -8.86 -7.80
CA THR A 110 -16.09 -8.33 -6.76
C THR A 110 -16.46 -6.89 -6.47
N THR A 111 -16.46 -6.46 -5.21
CA THR A 111 -16.80 -5.08 -4.83
C THR A 111 -15.53 -4.27 -4.59
N PHE A 112 -15.36 -3.12 -5.24
CA PHE A 112 -14.25 -2.22 -4.92
C PHE A 112 -14.37 -1.69 -3.48
N ILE A 113 -13.26 -1.68 -2.74
CA ILE A 113 -13.26 -1.29 -1.33
C ILE A 113 -12.15 -0.30 -0.96
N GLY A 114 -11.22 0.01 -1.86
CA GLY A 114 -10.13 0.95 -1.58
C GLY A 114 -8.87 0.71 -2.38
N LEU A 115 -7.77 1.31 -1.91
CA LEU A 115 -6.51 1.40 -2.65
C LEU A 115 -5.31 1.14 -1.71
N VAL A 116 -4.27 0.49 -2.24
CA VAL A 116 -2.92 0.50 -1.67
C VAL A 116 -1.96 1.07 -2.70
N THR A 117 -1.09 1.99 -2.31
CA THR A 117 -0.06 2.55 -3.19
C THR A 117 1.35 2.39 -2.61
N LEU A 118 2.33 2.24 -3.49
CA LEU A 118 3.76 2.39 -3.20
C LEU A 118 4.31 3.44 -4.16
N LEU A 119 4.71 4.59 -3.62
CA LEU A 119 5.18 5.72 -4.43
C LEU A 119 6.65 6.01 -4.12
N PRO A 120 7.53 6.15 -5.13
CA PRO A 120 8.90 6.59 -4.92
C PRO A 120 8.96 7.93 -4.18
N ILE A 121 9.92 8.05 -3.25
CA ILE A 121 10.16 9.34 -2.59
C ILE A 121 10.77 10.31 -3.59
N THR A 122 10.16 11.49 -3.66
CA THR A 122 10.61 12.65 -4.42
C THR A 122 10.93 13.80 -3.45
N PRO A 123 11.61 14.86 -3.90
CA PRO A 123 11.88 16.05 -3.06
C PRO A 123 10.64 16.72 -2.47
N SER A 124 9.44 16.52 -3.04
CA SER A 124 8.19 17.07 -2.52
C SER A 124 7.63 16.29 -1.31
N HIS A 125 8.19 15.12 -0.99
CA HIS A 125 7.75 14.35 0.17
C HIS A 125 8.39 14.87 1.46
N LEU A 126 7.79 14.49 2.59
CA LEU A 126 8.31 14.84 3.90
C LEU A 126 9.75 14.35 4.09
N SER A 127 10.64 15.30 4.40
CA SER A 127 12.03 15.05 4.78
C SER A 127 12.10 14.58 6.22
N LEU A 128 12.70 13.41 6.43
CA LEU A 128 12.80 12.78 7.75
C LEU A 128 14.26 12.77 8.24
N PRO A 129 14.50 12.93 9.56
CA PRO A 129 15.81 12.75 10.16
C PRO A 129 16.41 11.37 9.89
N ALA A 130 17.75 11.27 9.84
CA ALA A 130 18.47 10.04 9.50
C ALA A 130 18.10 8.82 10.37
N HIS A 131 17.75 9.02 11.64
CA HIS A 131 17.36 7.93 12.54
C HIS A 131 15.96 7.36 12.26
N LEU A 132 15.14 8.07 11.46
CA LEU A 132 13.80 7.65 11.03
C LEU A 132 13.75 7.17 9.57
N THR A 133 14.90 7.13 8.89
CA THR A 133 15.00 6.68 7.50
C THR A 133 15.70 5.32 7.40
N ASN A 134 15.96 4.87 6.17
CA ASN A 134 16.70 3.64 5.92
C ASN A 134 18.05 3.68 6.66
N PRO A 135 18.38 2.68 7.50
CA PRO A 135 19.64 2.67 8.23
C PRO A 135 20.83 2.84 7.28
N SER A 136 21.68 3.83 7.57
CA SER A 136 22.92 4.05 6.84
C SER A 136 23.82 2.83 6.97
N THR A 137 24.09 2.15 5.85
CA THR A 137 25.06 1.05 5.80
C THR A 137 26.44 1.60 5.46
N PRO A 138 27.54 1.02 5.98
CA PRO A 138 28.91 1.44 5.68
C PRO A 138 29.26 1.40 4.18
N ASN A 139 28.56 0.54 3.43
CA ASN A 139 28.57 0.51 1.97
C ASN A 139 27.12 0.72 1.48
N PRO A 140 26.73 1.93 1.04
CA PRO A 140 25.37 2.21 0.62
C PRO A 140 25.11 1.59 -0.76
N GLN A 141 24.39 0.48 -0.77
CA GLN A 141 23.84 -0.08 -2.00
C GLN A 141 22.79 0.87 -2.61
N PRO A 142 22.65 0.93 -3.94
CA PRO A 142 21.55 1.64 -4.60
C PRO A 142 20.21 1.20 -4.01
N THR A 143 19.59 2.09 -3.23
CA THR A 143 18.34 1.80 -2.53
C THR A 143 17.23 2.73 -3.01
N LEU A 144 16.16 2.15 -3.56
CA LEU A 144 14.91 2.87 -3.80
C LEU A 144 14.12 2.96 -2.50
N VAL A 145 13.72 4.16 -2.10
CA VAL A 145 12.73 4.32 -1.04
C VAL A 145 11.35 4.55 -1.65
N VAL A 146 10.37 3.80 -1.18
CA VAL A 146 8.96 3.96 -1.55
C VAL A 146 8.10 4.24 -0.31
N GLU A 147 7.11 5.12 -0.44
CA GLU A 147 6.08 5.38 0.57
C GLU A 147 4.88 4.48 0.33
N LEU A 148 4.53 3.69 1.33
CA LEU A 148 3.29 2.94 1.41
C LEU A 148 2.19 3.85 1.95
N ALA A 149 1.12 4.01 1.17
CA ALA A 149 -0.13 4.58 1.62
C ALA A 149 -1.28 3.63 1.28
N TYR A 150 -2.37 3.75 2.03
CA TYR A 150 -3.59 2.98 1.75
C TYR A 150 -4.79 3.72 2.30
N ALA A 151 -5.95 3.42 1.73
CA ALA A 151 -7.22 3.85 2.26
C ALA A 151 -8.32 2.89 1.79
N LEU A 152 -9.35 2.76 2.62
CA LEU A 152 -10.51 1.91 2.37
C LEU A 152 -11.77 2.75 2.52
N LEU A 153 -12.83 2.37 1.81
CA LEU A 153 -14.17 2.89 2.05
C LEU A 153 -14.64 2.54 3.48
N PRO A 154 -15.39 3.43 4.17
CA PRO A 154 -15.68 3.29 5.59
C PRO A 154 -16.48 2.04 5.95
N SER A 155 -17.36 1.59 5.05
CA SER A 155 -18.18 0.38 5.19
C SER A 155 -17.36 -0.91 5.32
N PHE A 156 -16.07 -0.86 4.97
CA PHE A 156 -15.14 -1.98 4.99
C PHE A 156 -14.03 -1.87 6.06
N TRP A 157 -14.08 -0.85 6.90
CA TRP A 157 -13.15 -0.71 8.03
C TRP A 157 -13.36 -1.81 9.07
N ASN A 158 -12.32 -2.04 9.89
CA ASN A 158 -12.33 -3.02 10.99
C ASN A 158 -12.57 -4.49 10.59
N ARG A 159 -12.53 -4.83 9.28
CA ARG A 159 -12.66 -6.21 8.78
C ARG A 159 -11.32 -6.91 8.53
N GLY A 160 -10.21 -6.23 8.81
CA GLY A 160 -8.85 -6.73 8.56
C GLY A 160 -8.38 -6.63 7.10
N TYR A 161 -9.19 -6.05 6.21
CA TYR A 161 -8.86 -5.95 4.79
C TYR A 161 -7.62 -5.10 4.50
N ALA A 162 -7.39 -4.00 5.25
CA ALA A 162 -6.18 -3.19 5.08
C ALA A 162 -4.91 -3.99 5.39
N THR A 163 -4.90 -4.73 6.50
CA THR A 163 -3.75 -5.57 6.85
C THR A 163 -3.53 -6.67 5.82
N GLU A 164 -4.60 -7.31 5.34
CA GLU A 164 -4.52 -8.35 4.32
C GLU A 164 -3.99 -7.81 2.98
N SER A 165 -4.50 -6.67 2.51
CA SER A 165 -4.07 -6.05 1.25
C SER A 165 -2.62 -5.59 1.31
N ILE A 166 -2.21 -4.91 2.38
CA ILE A 166 -0.82 -4.45 2.55
C ILE A 166 0.15 -5.63 2.60
N ARG A 167 -0.18 -6.69 3.36
CA ARG A 167 0.65 -7.90 3.42
C ARG A 167 0.81 -8.54 2.04
N ALA A 168 -0.27 -8.62 1.25
CA ALA A 168 -0.22 -9.15 -0.11
C ALA A 168 0.69 -8.32 -1.02
N VAL A 169 0.59 -6.99 -0.99
CA VAL A 169 1.45 -6.09 -1.76
C VAL A 169 2.92 -6.21 -1.34
N LEU A 170 3.21 -6.19 -0.04
CA LEU A 170 4.58 -6.33 0.47
C LEU A 170 5.17 -7.71 0.14
N ALA A 171 4.38 -8.77 0.21
CA ALA A 171 4.81 -10.11 -0.20
C ALA A 171 5.11 -10.15 -1.70
N ALA A 172 4.24 -9.58 -2.54
CA ALA A 172 4.46 -9.48 -3.98
C ALA A 172 5.76 -8.72 -4.30
N CYS A 173 6.04 -7.62 -3.61
CA CYS A 173 7.28 -6.87 -3.81
C CYS A 173 8.53 -7.74 -3.66
N ARG A 174 8.53 -8.69 -2.69
CA ARG A 174 9.68 -9.54 -2.35
C ARG A 174 9.82 -10.80 -3.21
N ARG A 175 8.85 -11.10 -4.08
CA ARG A 175 8.88 -12.27 -4.96
C ARG A 175 10.04 -12.18 -5.96
N GLU A 176 10.66 -13.32 -6.24
CA GLU A 176 11.82 -13.40 -7.14
C GLU A 176 11.47 -12.93 -8.55
N GLU A 177 10.27 -13.29 -9.01
CA GLU A 177 9.71 -12.96 -10.32
C GLU A 177 9.59 -11.44 -10.53
N ASN A 178 9.54 -10.66 -9.45
CA ASN A 178 9.43 -9.21 -9.49
C ASN A 178 10.78 -8.48 -9.37
N ARG A 179 11.90 -9.19 -9.25
CA ARG A 179 13.22 -8.53 -9.15
C ARG A 179 13.56 -7.67 -10.35
N SER A 180 13.19 -8.11 -11.55
CA SER A 180 13.41 -7.34 -12.78
C SER A 180 12.67 -6.01 -12.78
N PHE A 181 11.48 -5.94 -12.18
CA PHE A 181 10.73 -4.69 -12.03
C PHE A 181 11.51 -3.67 -11.21
N TRP A 182 12.20 -4.09 -10.15
CA TRP A 182 12.96 -3.24 -9.24
C TRP A 182 14.34 -2.83 -9.75
N SER A 183 14.85 -3.45 -10.82
CA SER A 183 16.11 -3.05 -11.45
C SER A 183 16.09 -1.56 -11.82
N PRO A 184 17.17 -0.77 -11.59
CA PRO A 184 18.52 -1.19 -11.21
C PRO A 184 18.76 -1.25 -9.69
N TRP A 185 17.74 -1.07 -8.86
CA TRP A 185 17.90 -0.97 -7.41
C TRP A 185 18.27 -2.32 -6.80
N GLU A 186 19.33 -2.34 -6.00
CA GLU A 186 19.74 -3.53 -5.25
C GLU A 186 18.86 -3.76 -4.03
N ARG A 187 18.28 -2.67 -3.52
CA ARG A 187 17.37 -2.69 -2.40
C ARG A 187 16.17 -1.80 -2.64
N VAL A 188 15.02 -2.24 -2.16
CA VAL A 188 13.83 -1.39 -1.97
C VAL A 188 13.59 -1.27 -0.49
N TRP A 189 13.33 -0.07 0.01
CA TRP A 189 12.95 0.19 1.39
C TRP A 189 11.59 0.85 1.42
N VAL A 190 10.65 0.26 2.16
CA VAL A 190 9.31 0.80 2.30
C VAL A 190 9.27 1.66 3.55
N ARG A 191 8.73 2.86 3.43
CA ARG A 191 8.35 3.70 4.56
C ARG A 191 6.84 3.92 4.58
N ALA A 192 6.28 4.17 5.74
CA ALA A 192 4.91 4.66 5.85
C ALA A 192 4.84 5.72 6.95
N ILE A 193 3.96 6.69 6.77
CA ILE A 193 3.78 7.81 7.69
C ILE A 193 2.34 7.78 8.17
N VAL A 194 2.17 7.67 9.48
CA VAL A 194 0.84 7.64 10.10
C VAL A 194 0.73 8.78 11.08
N ASN A 195 -0.30 9.60 10.95
CA ASN A 195 -0.63 10.59 11.97
C ASN A 195 -0.91 9.87 13.30
N GLU A 196 -0.28 10.30 14.40
CA GLU A 196 -0.41 9.65 15.71
C GLU A 196 -1.87 9.62 16.21
N ARG A 197 -2.70 10.58 15.76
CA ARG A 197 -4.13 10.66 16.03
C ARG A 197 -4.97 9.66 15.23
N ASN A 198 -4.37 8.89 14.34
CA ASN A 198 -4.99 7.76 13.64
C ASN A 198 -4.47 6.41 14.20
N PRO A 199 -4.93 6.00 15.40
CA PRO A 199 -4.46 4.77 16.03
C PRO A 199 -4.85 3.52 15.24
N ARG A 200 -5.92 3.59 14.44
CA ARG A 200 -6.36 2.47 13.60
C ARG A 200 -5.32 2.15 12.53
N SER A 201 -4.77 3.17 11.86
CA SER A 201 -3.73 2.96 10.85
C SER A 201 -2.42 2.47 11.45
N ARG A 202 -2.05 2.99 12.64
CA ARG A 202 -0.89 2.48 13.38
C ARG A 202 -1.05 0.99 13.71
N ALA A 203 -2.23 0.57 14.16
CA ALA A 203 -2.53 -0.83 14.45
C ALA A 203 -2.54 -1.74 13.21
N VAL A 204 -2.92 -1.22 12.04
CA VAL A 204 -2.82 -1.95 10.77
C VAL A 204 -1.37 -2.21 10.40
N LEU A 205 -0.52 -1.18 10.42
CA LEU A 205 0.89 -1.30 10.05
C LEU A 205 1.69 -2.14 11.06
N GLY A 206 1.38 -2.04 12.36
CA GLY A 206 2.01 -2.88 13.39
C GLY A 206 1.75 -4.38 13.23
N LYS A 207 0.76 -4.77 12.42
CA LYS A 207 0.49 -6.18 12.05
C LYS A 207 1.19 -6.60 10.77
N CYS A 208 1.79 -5.70 10.01
CA CYS A 208 2.40 -6.02 8.72
C CYS A 208 3.84 -6.49 8.89
N GLU A 209 4.12 -7.73 8.49
CA GLU A 209 5.46 -8.31 8.62
C GLU A 209 6.50 -7.53 7.80
N GLY A 210 7.68 -7.35 8.40
CA GLY A 210 8.82 -6.67 7.80
C GLY A 210 8.78 -5.15 7.95
N VAL A 211 7.64 -4.54 8.29
CA VAL A 211 7.51 -3.11 8.56
C VAL A 211 7.47 -2.90 10.08
N ARG A 212 8.32 -2.00 10.59
CA ARG A 212 8.41 -1.72 12.03
C ARG A 212 8.27 -0.23 12.30
N GLU A 213 7.76 0.10 13.48
CA GLU A 213 7.77 1.47 13.98
C GLU A 213 9.23 1.91 14.23
N MET A 214 9.61 3.04 13.62
CA MET A 214 10.96 3.60 13.70
C MET A 214 11.04 4.72 14.73
N GLY A 215 9.94 5.41 15.00
CA GLY A 215 9.85 6.49 15.96
C GLY A 215 8.78 7.52 15.60
N VAL A 216 8.79 8.64 16.31
CA VAL A 216 7.86 9.76 16.11
C VAL A 216 8.61 10.96 15.56
N PHE A 217 8.10 11.54 14.48
CA PHE A 217 8.54 12.80 13.91
C PHE A 217 7.52 13.89 14.25
N VAL A 218 7.96 15.01 14.81
CA VAL A 218 7.12 16.19 15.01
C VAL A 218 7.20 17.04 13.75
N TRP A 219 6.12 17.05 12.97
CA TRP A 219 6.00 17.92 11.82
C TRP A 219 5.58 19.32 12.27
N ARG A 220 6.22 20.33 11.69
CA ARG A 220 5.86 21.74 11.79
C ARG A 220 5.94 22.33 10.39
N GLY A 221 4.90 23.02 9.94
CA GLY A 221 4.86 23.54 8.59
C GLY A 221 3.70 24.49 8.31
N GLU A 222 3.41 24.65 7.02
CA GLU A 222 2.24 25.39 6.55
C GLU A 222 0.95 24.77 7.08
N GLU A 223 -0.08 25.58 7.23
CA GLU A 223 -1.36 25.12 7.76
C GLU A 223 -2.02 24.11 6.79
N ILE A 224 -2.31 22.91 7.29
CA ILE A 224 -2.99 21.86 6.53
C ILE A 224 -4.28 21.43 7.22
N HIS A 225 -5.30 21.09 6.44
CA HIS A 225 -6.54 20.54 6.97
C HIS A 225 -6.48 19.00 6.93
N ILE A 226 -6.37 18.35 8.08
CA ILE A 226 -6.28 16.89 8.19
C ILE A 226 -7.02 16.41 9.44
N GLY A 227 -7.69 15.28 9.37
CA GLY A 227 -8.46 14.72 10.49
C GLY A 227 -9.54 15.66 11.02
N GLY A 228 -10.12 16.50 10.15
CA GLY A 228 -11.19 17.44 10.48
C GLY A 228 -10.75 18.76 11.13
N GLU A 229 -9.45 19.06 11.21
CA GLU A 229 -8.96 20.30 11.82
C GLU A 229 -7.79 20.90 11.00
N TRP A 230 -7.67 22.23 11.04
CA TRP A 230 -6.49 22.94 10.55
C TRP A 230 -5.34 22.83 11.55
N ARG A 231 -4.15 22.48 11.07
CA ARG A 231 -2.98 22.24 11.91
C ARG A 231 -1.70 22.76 11.26
N THR A 232 -0.83 23.35 12.09
CA THR A 232 0.54 23.75 11.73
C THR A 232 1.60 22.87 12.39
N GLU A 233 1.18 22.02 13.33
CA GLU A 233 2.01 21.05 14.03
C GLU A 233 1.24 19.74 14.22
N ASP A 234 1.91 18.62 13.98
CA ASP A 234 1.36 17.29 14.31
C ASP A 234 2.47 16.26 14.56
N ARG A 235 2.09 15.16 15.21
CA ARG A 235 3.00 14.05 15.53
C ARG A 235 2.76 12.90 14.57
N LEU A 236 3.81 12.50 13.88
CA LEU A 236 3.77 11.48 12.83
C LEU A 236 4.57 10.26 13.27
N VAL A 237 3.90 9.11 13.35
CA VAL A 237 4.54 7.82 13.62
C VAL A 237 5.13 7.30 12.30
N ILE A 238 6.44 7.11 12.28
CA ILE A 238 7.16 6.65 11.10
C ILE A 238 7.34 5.14 11.18
N PHE A 239 6.97 4.46 10.11
CA PHE A 239 7.21 3.04 9.89
C PHE A 239 8.24 2.84 8.79
N GLY A 240 9.05 1.80 8.90
CA GLY A 240 10.10 1.49 7.93
C GLY A 240 10.41 0.00 7.84
N GLY A 241 10.80 -0.47 6.66
CA GLY A 241 11.24 -1.85 6.43
C GLY A 241 10.59 -2.50 5.21
N GLY A 242 10.38 -3.82 5.25
CA GLY A 242 9.45 -4.55 4.39
C GLY A 242 9.81 -4.72 2.91
N GLY A 243 10.87 -4.06 2.42
CA GLY A 243 11.21 -4.08 1.01
C GLY A 243 12.13 -5.24 0.57
N VAL A 244 12.61 -5.16 -0.67
CA VAL A 244 13.39 -6.20 -1.35
C VAL A 244 14.87 -6.03 -1.04
N LYS A 245 15.59 -7.11 -0.77
CA LYS A 245 17.06 -7.14 -0.77
C LYS A 245 17.55 -8.10 -1.85
N ARG A 246 18.46 -7.66 -2.71
CA ARG A 246 19.16 -8.54 -3.64
C ARG A 246 20.36 -9.17 -2.92
N GLY A 247 20.38 -10.50 -2.80
CA GLY A 247 21.60 -11.26 -2.47
C GLY A 247 21.78 -11.83 -1.06
N GLU A 248 20.78 -11.83 -0.18
CA GLU A 248 20.86 -12.61 1.09
C GLU A 248 20.04 -13.90 0.98
N GLU A 249 20.56 -14.88 0.24
CA GLU A 249 20.13 -16.28 0.34
C GLU A 249 21.34 -17.22 0.29
N ARG A 250 22.05 -17.35 1.42
CA ARG A 250 22.67 -18.58 1.96
C ARG A 250 23.64 -18.22 3.09
N GLU A 251 23.11 -18.02 4.29
CA GLU A 251 23.91 -18.25 5.51
C GLU A 251 23.02 -18.60 6.72
N ARG A 252 22.01 -19.46 6.51
CA ARG A 252 21.33 -20.19 7.60
C ARG A 252 20.84 -21.53 7.11
N ARG A 253 21.76 -22.44 6.80
CA ARG A 253 21.49 -23.90 6.74
C ARG A 253 22.75 -24.77 6.65
N GLU A 254 23.88 -24.34 7.19
CA GLU A 254 24.97 -25.26 7.54
C GLU A 254 25.53 -24.82 8.89
N GLY A 255 25.27 -25.63 9.90
CA GLY A 255 25.51 -25.32 11.31
C GLY A 255 24.68 -26.21 12.24
N GLY A 256 24.50 -27.48 11.84
CA GLY A 256 24.23 -28.51 12.82
C GLY A 256 25.50 -28.69 13.64
N VAL A 257 25.39 -28.51 14.95
CA VAL A 257 25.83 -29.42 16.01
C VAL A 257 26.01 -28.61 17.31
N ASN A 258 25.20 -28.99 18.30
CA ASN A 258 25.36 -28.87 19.74
C ASN A 258 25.48 -27.47 20.37
N GLY A 259 24.46 -27.14 21.16
CA GLY A 259 24.51 -26.07 22.14
C GLY A 259 23.22 -25.98 22.92
N PHE A 260 23.02 -26.89 23.86
CA PHE A 260 22.21 -26.64 25.06
C PHE A 260 22.46 -25.21 25.56
N PHE A 261 21.43 -24.40 25.82
CA PHE A 261 21.28 -23.61 27.05
C PHE A 261 19.89 -22.94 27.11
N GLN A 262 19.18 -23.23 28.20
CA GLN A 262 18.07 -22.43 28.73
C GLN A 262 18.59 -21.08 29.24
N SER A 263 17.80 -20.00 29.15
CA SER A 263 17.30 -19.24 30.31
C SER A 263 16.83 -17.82 29.94
N LEU A 264 15.77 -17.44 30.64
CA LEU A 264 15.18 -16.12 30.89
C LEU A 264 16.16 -14.93 30.93
N CYS A 265 15.73 -13.80 30.36
CA CYS A 265 15.15 -12.65 31.06
C CYS A 265 14.22 -11.90 30.10
#